data_AF-A0AAN0K2Z7-F1
#
_entry.id   AF-A0AAN0K2Z7-F1
#
_cell.length_a   1.000
_cell.length_b   1.000
_cell.length_c   1.000
_cell.angle_alpha   90.00
_cell.angle_beta   90.00
_cell.angle_gamma   90.00
#
_symmetry.space_group_name_H-M   'P 1'
#
loop_
_entity.id
_entity.type
_entity.pdbx_description
1 polymer ?
#
loop_
_entity_poly.entity_id
_entity_poly.type
_entity_poly.pdbx_seq_one_letter_code
_entity_poly.pdbx_strand_id
1 'polypeptide(L)'
;MFQNQRQYLYLDMFFLCNGSVTKWIFGAENQTNNQNALVEFQIWHQQSSSTYNKVSFSSITFDDITMIGTNLYEFIPQTPLQFQEGDIFGAYIPSPGSSRLVFYEQVESGPLNRFRGGGALSTIITGSLESVANNYPLVAAEISISMSSLGIFTTTISSSMITDTSTVNTGITTTIN
;
A
#
# COMPACT_ATOMS: atom_id res chain seq x y z
N MET A 1 -16.15 -15.89 6.06
CA MET A 1 -15.46 -15.37 7.26
C MET A 1 -14.28 -16.30 7.55
N PHE A 2 -13.05 -15.78 7.49
CA PHE A 2 -11.84 -16.59 7.54
C PHE A 2 -11.39 -16.88 8.98
N GLN A 3 -10.93 -18.11 9.25
CA GLN A 3 -10.69 -18.60 10.63
C GLN A 3 -9.26 -18.39 11.16
N ASN A 4 -8.27 -18.07 10.31
CA ASN A 4 -6.85 -18.08 10.68
C ASN A 4 -6.18 -16.71 10.51
N GLN A 5 -5.10 -16.46 11.28
CA GLN A 5 -4.17 -15.35 11.10
C GLN A 5 -3.52 -15.41 9.72
N ARG A 6 -3.40 -14.26 9.05
CA ARG A 6 -2.97 -14.20 7.65
C ARG A 6 -1.99 -13.08 7.39
N GLN A 7 -0.98 -13.41 6.62
CA GLN A 7 -0.08 -12.47 5.98
C GLN A 7 -0.47 -12.38 4.49
N TYR A 8 -0.92 -11.21 4.05
CA TYR A 8 -1.28 -10.94 2.66
C TYR A 8 -0.20 -10.12 1.95
N LEU A 9 -0.04 -10.37 0.66
CA LEU A 9 0.67 -9.53 -0.30
C LEU A 9 -0.28 -9.18 -1.44
N TYR A 10 -0.41 -7.89 -1.75
CA TYR A 10 -1.27 -7.38 -2.82
C TYR A 10 -0.39 -7.03 -4.02
N LEU A 11 -0.23 -8.01 -4.92
CA LEU A 11 0.77 -7.98 -5.99
C LEU A 11 0.52 -6.86 -7.02
N ASP A 12 -0.74 -6.47 -7.19
CA ASP A 12 -1.15 -5.39 -8.11
C ASP A 12 -1.17 -4.01 -7.45
N MET A 13 -0.89 -3.92 -6.15
CA MET A 13 -0.85 -2.67 -5.40
C MET A 13 0.59 -2.26 -5.12
N PHE A 14 1.23 -1.68 -6.13
CA PHE A 14 2.63 -1.26 -6.06
C PHE A 14 2.78 0.25 -6.17
N PHE A 15 3.86 0.78 -5.60
CA PHE A 15 4.19 2.19 -5.65
C PHE A 15 4.89 2.53 -6.97
N LEU A 16 4.43 3.59 -7.65
CA LEU A 16 4.98 4.04 -8.94
C LEU A 16 6.17 5.01 -8.79
N CYS A 17 6.55 5.34 -7.57
CA CYS A 17 7.63 6.27 -7.26
C CYS A 17 8.17 5.99 -5.86
N ASN A 18 9.24 6.68 -5.48
CA ASN A 18 9.75 6.66 -4.13
C ASN A 18 8.98 7.63 -3.24
N GLY A 19 8.80 7.28 -1.97
CA GLY A 19 8.08 8.14 -1.05
C GLY A 19 7.90 7.52 0.32
N SER A 20 6.93 8.05 1.04
CA SER A 20 6.54 7.51 2.33
C SER A 20 5.04 7.56 2.55
N VAL A 21 4.49 6.57 3.24
CA VAL A 21 3.11 6.58 3.70
C VAL A 21 3.05 7.38 5.00
N THR A 22 2.26 8.46 4.99
CA THR A 22 2.09 9.38 6.12
C THR A 22 0.82 9.10 6.91
N LYS A 23 -0.16 8.44 6.30
CA LYS A 23 -1.43 8.09 6.92
C LYS A 23 -2.07 6.91 6.20
N TRP A 24 -2.78 6.09 6.97
CA TRP A 24 -3.68 5.06 6.46
C TRP A 24 -5.12 5.45 6.75
N ILE A 25 -6.00 5.25 5.77
CA ILE A 25 -7.46 5.37 5.93
C ILE A 25 -8.05 4.01 5.61
N PHE A 26 -8.89 3.45 6.49
CA PHE A 26 -9.41 2.11 6.29
C PHE A 26 -10.80 1.88 6.88
N GLY A 27 -11.53 0.93 6.28
CA GLY A 27 -12.83 0.47 6.75
C GLY A 27 -12.70 -0.75 7.65
N ALA A 28 -13.26 -0.68 8.85
CA ALA A 28 -13.27 -1.81 9.79
C ALA A 28 -14.48 -1.76 10.73
N GLU A 29 -14.89 -2.91 11.24
CA GLU A 29 -15.83 -3.02 12.34
C GLU A 29 -15.09 -3.14 13.68
N ASN A 30 -15.52 -2.34 14.65
CA ASN A 30 -15.07 -2.46 16.04
C ASN A 30 -15.84 -3.59 16.74
N GLN A 31 -15.17 -4.69 17.04
CA GLN A 31 -15.72 -5.79 17.83
C GLN A 31 -15.82 -5.40 19.31
N THR A 32 -16.90 -5.78 19.98
CA THR A 32 -17.01 -5.71 21.45
C THR A 32 -16.26 -6.87 22.11
N ASN A 33 -14.95 -6.96 21.86
CA ASN A 33 -14.05 -7.87 22.55
C ASN A 33 -12.91 -7.07 23.21
N ASN A 34 -12.26 -7.65 24.22
CA ASN A 34 -11.06 -7.05 24.85
C ASN A 34 -9.76 -7.46 24.10
N GLN A 35 -9.93 -7.80 22.82
CA GLN A 35 -8.99 -8.32 21.84
C GLN A 35 -8.02 -7.30 21.25
N ASN A 36 -6.76 -7.14 21.68
CA ASN A 36 -5.90 -6.10 21.09
C ASN A 36 -4.76 -6.66 20.22
N ALA A 37 -4.97 -7.77 19.49
CA ALA A 37 -3.94 -8.23 18.54
C ALA A 37 -3.64 -7.15 17.49
N LEU A 38 -2.35 -6.93 17.28
CA LEU A 38 -1.82 -5.96 16.34
C LEU A 38 -2.11 -6.38 14.91
N VAL A 39 -2.72 -5.47 14.16
CA VAL A 39 -2.73 -5.51 12.70
C VAL A 39 -1.45 -4.85 12.21
N GLU A 40 -0.88 -5.29 11.10
CA GLU A 40 0.17 -4.51 10.44
C GLU A 40 -0.24 -4.15 9.03
N PHE A 41 -0.14 -2.86 8.68
CA PHE A 41 0.00 -2.43 7.29
C PHE A 41 1.47 -2.34 6.96
N GLN A 42 1.85 -2.89 5.80
CA GLN A 42 3.22 -3.25 5.51
C GLN A 42 3.58 -2.86 4.08
N ILE A 43 4.86 -2.59 3.87
CA ILE A 43 5.48 -2.38 2.58
C ILE A 43 6.46 -3.52 2.34
N TRP A 44 6.39 -4.15 1.17
CA TRP A 44 7.21 -5.29 0.80
C TRP A 44 7.98 -5.01 -0.48
N HIS A 45 9.27 -5.35 -0.46
CA HIS A 45 10.14 -5.28 -1.62
C HIS A 45 10.36 -6.68 -2.20
N GLN A 46 10.24 -6.80 -3.52
CA GLN A 46 10.57 -8.03 -4.21
C GLN A 46 12.09 -8.11 -4.46
N GLN A 47 12.80 -8.84 -3.59
CA GLN A 47 14.25 -8.99 -3.71
C GLN A 47 14.66 -9.88 -4.89
N SER A 48 13.82 -10.86 -5.23
CA SER A 48 14.00 -11.77 -6.36
C SER A 48 12.65 -12.32 -6.83
N SER A 49 12.64 -13.03 -7.95
CA SER A 49 11.44 -13.72 -8.43
C SER A 49 10.81 -14.69 -7.40
N SER A 50 11.59 -15.12 -6.41
CA SER A 50 11.18 -16.09 -5.41
C SER A 50 10.95 -15.51 -4.02
N THR A 51 11.31 -14.25 -3.74
CA THR A 51 11.40 -13.76 -2.36
C THR A 51 10.94 -12.31 -2.22
N TYR A 52 10.10 -12.07 -1.21
CA TYR A 52 9.69 -10.76 -0.74
C TYR A 52 10.25 -10.50 0.66
N ASN A 53 10.74 -9.28 0.90
CA ASN A 53 11.19 -8.80 2.21
C ASN A 53 10.34 -7.61 2.65
N LYS A 54 9.92 -7.60 3.92
CA LYS A 54 9.19 -6.47 4.51
C LYS A 54 10.19 -5.35 4.76
N VAL A 55 9.97 -4.20 4.13
CA VAL A 55 10.88 -3.05 4.24
C VAL A 55 10.42 -2.05 5.30
N SER A 56 9.12 -1.90 5.47
CA SER A 56 8.55 -1.05 6.52
C SER A 56 7.14 -1.53 6.90
N PHE A 57 6.69 -1.17 8.09
CA PHE A 57 5.36 -1.51 8.57
C PHE A 57 4.90 -0.55 9.66
N SER A 58 3.59 -0.50 9.86
CA SER A 58 2.94 0.14 10.99
C SER A 58 2.08 -0.88 11.70
N SER A 59 2.35 -1.09 12.99
CA SER A 59 1.48 -1.87 13.86
C SER A 59 0.34 -0.99 14.37
N ILE A 60 -0.88 -1.50 14.28
CA ILE A 60 -2.10 -0.75 14.54
C ILE A 60 -2.90 -1.50 15.61
N THR A 61 -3.20 -0.82 16.71
CA THR A 61 -4.25 -1.22 17.66
C THR A 61 -5.47 -0.31 17.51
N PHE A 62 -6.59 -0.70 18.13
CA PHE A 62 -7.76 0.18 18.19
C PHE A 62 -7.49 1.50 18.93
N ASP A 63 -6.53 1.52 19.86
CA ASP A 63 -6.26 2.71 20.68
C ASP A 63 -5.41 3.75 19.94
N ASP A 64 -4.78 3.35 18.81
CA ASP A 64 -3.93 4.22 18.00
C ASP A 64 -4.67 4.92 16.85
N ILE A 65 -5.95 4.63 16.65
CA ILE A 65 -6.72 5.08 15.48
C ILE A 65 -7.80 6.09 15.85
N THR A 66 -8.13 6.95 14.90
CA THR A 66 -9.21 7.93 15.02
C THR A 66 -10.35 7.56 14.08
N MET A 67 -11.57 7.49 14.60
CA MET A 67 -12.76 7.31 13.77
C MET A 67 -13.11 8.62 13.07
N ILE A 68 -13.07 8.64 11.74
CA ILE A 68 -13.36 9.81 10.90
C ILE A 68 -14.68 9.69 10.14
N GLY A 69 -15.38 8.56 10.29
CA GLY A 69 -16.71 8.30 9.77
C GLY A 69 -17.27 6.99 10.33
N THR A 70 -18.48 6.62 9.94
CA THR A 70 -19.07 5.34 10.38
C THR A 70 -18.22 4.17 9.90
N ASN A 71 -17.57 3.48 10.84
CA ASN A 71 -16.67 2.35 10.57
C ASN A 71 -15.51 2.71 9.60
N LEU A 72 -15.14 3.99 9.55
CA LEU A 72 -14.04 4.53 8.77
C LEU A 72 -13.04 5.16 9.73
N TYR A 73 -11.80 4.70 9.67
CA TYR A 73 -10.75 5.09 10.59
C TYR A 73 -9.56 5.68 9.83
N GLU A 74 -8.87 6.59 10.48
CA GLU A 74 -7.53 7.00 10.11
C GLU A 74 -6.51 6.56 11.16
N PHE A 75 -5.31 6.26 10.70
CA PHE A 75 -4.15 5.99 11.53
C PHE A 75 -2.95 6.73 10.96
N ILE A 76 -2.29 7.52 11.82
CA ILE A 76 -1.09 8.28 11.47
C ILE A 76 0.10 7.61 12.18
N PRO A 77 0.97 6.89 11.45
CA PRO A 77 2.15 6.29 12.07
C PRO A 77 3.06 7.39 12.64
N GLN A 78 3.67 7.12 13.80
CA GLN A 78 4.65 8.04 14.42
C GLN A 78 5.83 8.34 13.48
N THR A 79 6.23 7.33 12.70
CA THR A 79 7.28 7.45 11.67
C THR A 79 6.67 7.05 10.32
N PRO A 80 6.70 7.92 9.29
CA PRO A 80 6.23 7.58 7.96
C PRO A 80 6.94 6.35 7.39
N LEU A 81 6.17 5.44 6.77
CA LEU A 81 6.68 4.19 6.22
C LEU A 81 7.31 4.48 4.85
N GLN A 82 8.63 4.36 4.76
CA GLN A 82 9.34 4.56 3.50
C GLN A 82 9.04 3.42 2.52
N PHE A 83 8.94 3.76 1.24
CA PHE A 83 8.79 2.84 0.11
C PHE A 83 9.60 3.32 -1.09
N GLN A 84 9.95 2.37 -1.94
CA GLN A 84 10.58 2.58 -3.24
C GLN A 84 9.61 2.25 -4.38
N GLU A 85 9.89 2.76 -5.57
CA GLU A 85 9.21 2.35 -6.78
C GLU A 85 9.26 0.82 -6.93
N GLY A 86 8.11 0.21 -7.20
CA GLY A 86 7.94 -1.24 -7.33
C GLY A 86 7.69 -1.98 -6.01
N ASP A 87 7.83 -1.35 -4.85
CA ASP A 87 7.40 -1.94 -3.58
C ASP A 87 5.88 -2.15 -3.59
N ILE A 88 5.41 -3.17 -2.88
CA ILE A 88 3.99 -3.55 -2.83
C ILE A 88 3.40 -3.39 -1.43
N PHE A 89 2.08 -3.19 -1.38
CA PHE A 89 1.32 -3.24 -0.14
C PHE A 89 1.17 -4.68 0.37
N GLY A 90 1.28 -4.84 1.69
CA GLY A 90 0.94 -6.06 2.41
C GLY A 90 0.21 -5.76 3.70
N ALA A 91 -0.46 -6.77 4.23
CA ALA A 91 -1.16 -6.66 5.50
C ALA A 91 -1.02 -7.95 6.31
N TYR A 92 -0.71 -7.81 7.59
CA TYR A 92 -0.93 -8.87 8.56
C TYR A 92 -2.26 -8.65 9.26
N ILE A 93 -3.19 -9.56 9.04
CA ILE A 93 -4.52 -9.53 9.63
C ILE A 93 -4.61 -10.69 10.65
N PRO A 94 -4.69 -10.38 11.96
CA PRO A 94 -4.89 -11.39 12.99
C PRO A 94 -6.25 -12.08 12.83
N SER A 95 -6.47 -13.21 13.49
CA SER A 95 -7.76 -13.90 13.40
C SER A 95 -8.89 -13.00 13.96
N PRO A 96 -10.12 -13.05 13.42
CA PRO A 96 -11.22 -12.16 13.84
C PRO A 96 -11.53 -12.23 15.34
N GLY A 97 -11.32 -13.40 15.95
CA GLY A 97 -11.48 -13.58 17.39
C GLY A 97 -10.36 -12.99 18.24
N SER A 98 -9.25 -12.55 17.64
CA SER A 98 -8.05 -12.04 18.33
C SER A 98 -7.84 -10.53 18.24
N SER A 99 -8.55 -9.85 17.34
CA SER A 99 -8.48 -8.40 17.21
C SER A 99 -9.85 -7.76 17.39
N ARG A 100 -9.82 -6.57 17.96
CA ARG A 100 -10.94 -5.66 18.05
C ARG A 100 -11.27 -5.03 16.70
N LEU A 101 -10.31 -5.02 15.77
CA LEU A 101 -10.49 -4.53 14.41
C LEU A 101 -10.77 -5.70 13.45
N VAL A 102 -11.95 -5.68 12.82
CA VAL A 102 -12.30 -6.59 11.72
C VAL A 102 -12.43 -5.78 10.44
N PHE A 103 -11.49 -5.91 9.52
CA PHE A 103 -11.49 -5.12 8.28
C PHE A 103 -12.66 -5.49 7.37
N TYR A 104 -13.22 -4.47 6.73
CA TYR A 104 -14.09 -4.69 5.59
C TYR A 104 -13.27 -5.09 4.39
N GLU A 105 -13.69 -6.15 3.73
CA GLU A 105 -13.08 -6.64 2.50
C GLU A 105 -14.08 -6.55 1.34
N GLN A 106 -13.62 -6.06 0.19
CA GLN A 106 -14.29 -6.32 -1.07
C GLN A 106 -14.01 -7.76 -1.48
N VAL A 107 -15.07 -8.56 -1.61
CA VAL A 107 -14.97 -10.01 -1.88
C VAL A 107 -14.82 -10.26 -3.39
N GLU A 108 -13.89 -11.13 -3.78
CA GLU A 108 -13.71 -11.71 -5.13
C GLU A 108 -13.45 -10.72 -6.28
N SER A 109 -13.46 -9.41 -6.04
CA SER A 109 -13.35 -8.37 -7.08
C SER A 109 -12.24 -7.36 -6.80
N GLY A 110 -11.34 -7.65 -5.85
CA GLY A 110 -10.19 -6.81 -5.54
C GLY A 110 -8.97 -7.10 -6.42
N PRO A 111 -7.83 -6.44 -6.15
CA PRO A 111 -6.56 -6.69 -6.83
C PRO A 111 -6.03 -8.10 -6.57
N LEU A 112 -5.15 -8.60 -7.45
CA LEU A 112 -4.50 -9.89 -7.25
C LEU A 112 -3.77 -9.90 -5.90
N ASN A 113 -4.12 -10.87 -5.06
CA ASN A 113 -3.45 -11.05 -3.79
C ASN A 113 -3.11 -12.50 -3.53
N ARG A 114 -2.10 -12.68 -2.70
CA ARG A 114 -1.69 -13.98 -2.18
C ARG A 114 -1.55 -13.90 -0.68
N PHE A 115 -1.70 -15.04 -0.03
CA PHE A 115 -1.61 -15.10 1.41
C PHE A 115 -0.81 -16.29 1.88
N ARG A 116 -0.43 -16.25 3.15
CA ARG A 116 0.10 -17.39 3.88
C ARG A 116 -0.50 -17.38 5.29
N GLY A 117 -0.87 -18.56 5.78
CA GLY A 117 -1.24 -18.72 7.19
C GLY A 117 -0.04 -18.56 8.12
N GLY A 118 -0.25 -17.92 9.27
CA GLY A 118 0.78 -17.70 10.28
C GLY A 118 0.84 -16.26 10.78
N GLY A 119 1.87 -15.94 11.55
CA GLY A 119 2.09 -14.60 12.13
C GLY A 119 2.66 -13.58 11.13
N ALA A 120 2.92 -12.37 11.62
CA ALA A 120 3.58 -11.32 10.85
C ALA A 120 5.02 -11.71 10.52
N LEU A 121 5.34 -11.80 9.23
CA LEU A 121 6.66 -12.22 8.75
C LEU A 121 7.51 -11.01 8.34
N SER A 122 8.83 -11.19 8.32
CA SER A 122 9.79 -10.26 7.73
C SER A 122 10.22 -10.67 6.32
N THR A 123 10.12 -11.95 5.99
CA THR A 123 10.48 -12.52 4.67
C THR A 123 9.47 -13.58 4.26
N ILE A 124 9.12 -13.61 2.98
CA ILE A 124 8.22 -14.59 2.39
C ILE A 124 8.85 -15.19 1.13
N ILE A 125 8.82 -16.51 1.04
CA ILE A 125 9.16 -17.23 -0.17
C ILE A 125 7.90 -17.39 -1.01
N THR A 126 7.94 -16.99 -2.28
CA THR A 126 6.78 -16.96 -3.19
C THR A 126 6.12 -18.33 -3.35
N GLY A 127 6.89 -19.42 -3.29
CA GLY A 127 6.36 -20.79 -3.32
C GLY A 127 5.56 -21.20 -2.07
N SER A 128 5.62 -20.42 -0.99
CA SER A 128 4.81 -20.63 0.23
C SER A 128 3.50 -19.84 0.25
N LEU A 129 3.25 -19.06 -0.80
CA LEU A 129 2.05 -18.25 -0.93
C LEU A 129 0.93 -19.06 -1.59
N GLU A 130 -0.22 -19.07 -0.93
CA GLU A 130 -1.46 -19.64 -1.44
C GLU A 130 -2.26 -18.57 -2.20
N SER A 131 -3.08 -19.02 -3.16
CA SER A 131 -4.03 -18.17 -3.89
C SER A 131 -5.39 -18.21 -3.21
N VAL A 132 -6.11 -17.09 -3.21
CA VAL A 132 -7.48 -16.96 -2.71
C VAL A 132 -8.35 -16.24 -3.72
N ALA A 133 -9.65 -16.19 -3.43
CA ALA A 133 -10.50 -15.10 -3.91
C ALA A 133 -9.76 -13.77 -3.69
N ASN A 134 -9.73 -12.91 -4.70
CA ASN A 134 -9.06 -11.61 -4.68
C ASN A 134 -9.76 -10.64 -3.72
N ASN A 135 -9.73 -10.98 -2.43
CA ASN A 135 -10.36 -10.23 -1.36
C ASN A 135 -9.43 -9.12 -0.94
N TYR A 136 -9.98 -7.92 -0.79
CA TYR A 136 -9.19 -6.72 -0.62
C TYR A 136 -9.73 -5.89 0.52
N PRO A 137 -8.93 -5.58 1.57
CA PRO A 137 -9.35 -4.70 2.63
C PRO A 137 -9.60 -3.31 2.06
N LEU A 138 -10.66 -2.65 2.49
CA LEU A 138 -10.93 -1.26 2.12
C LEU A 138 -9.91 -0.36 2.82
N VAL A 139 -8.76 -0.13 2.18
CA VAL A 139 -7.63 0.63 2.73
C VAL A 139 -7.04 1.56 1.69
N ALA A 140 -6.73 2.79 2.08
CA ALA A 140 -6.05 3.79 1.28
C ALA A 140 -4.85 4.36 2.04
N ALA A 141 -3.81 4.72 1.30
CA ALA A 141 -2.64 5.39 1.82
C ALA A 141 -2.66 6.87 1.42
N GLU A 142 -2.39 7.76 2.37
CA GLU A 142 -1.89 9.09 2.07
C GLU A 142 -0.36 8.99 1.95
N ILE A 143 0.19 9.51 0.87
CA ILE A 143 1.62 9.42 0.57
C ILE A 143 2.25 10.80 0.42
N SER A 144 3.51 10.89 0.83
CA SER A 144 4.41 11.99 0.51
C SER A 144 5.45 11.50 -0.49
N ILE A 145 5.54 12.17 -1.64
CA ILE A 145 6.43 11.79 -2.73
C ILE A 145 7.82 12.38 -2.49
N SER A 146 8.84 11.53 -2.56
CA SER A 146 10.22 11.99 -2.57
C SER A 146 10.52 12.53 -3.97
N MET A 147 10.44 13.85 -4.15
CA MET A 147 10.96 14.47 -5.38
C MET A 147 12.47 14.27 -5.42
N SER A 148 12.94 13.24 -6.12
CA SER A 148 14.28 13.27 -6.69
C SER A 148 14.31 14.51 -7.56
N SER A 149 15.21 15.46 -7.28
CA SER A 149 15.38 16.61 -8.16
C SER A 149 15.59 16.06 -9.57
N LEU A 150 14.59 16.23 -10.44
CA LEU A 150 14.82 16.08 -11.86
C LEU A 150 15.91 17.11 -12.15
N GLY A 151 17.16 16.64 -12.29
CA GLY A 151 18.21 17.47 -12.82
C GLY A 151 17.63 18.06 -14.09
N ILE A 152 17.46 19.38 -14.12
CA ILE A 152 17.04 20.08 -15.31
C ILE A 152 18.14 19.73 -16.31
N PHE A 153 17.87 18.79 -17.21
CA PHE A 153 18.70 18.60 -18.38
C PHE A 153 18.45 19.86 -19.22
N THR A 154 19.22 20.91 -18.96
CA THR A 154 19.43 21.98 -19.92
C THR A 154 20.19 21.35 -21.07
N THR A 155 19.46 20.74 -22.00
CA THR A 155 20.01 20.46 -23.33
C THR A 155 20.24 21.82 -23.98
N THR A 156 21.47 22.33 -23.93
CA THR A 156 21.92 23.34 -24.89
C THR A 156 21.88 22.66 -26.25
N ILE A 157 20.82 22.95 -27.01
CA ILE A 157 20.77 22.59 -28.43
C ILE A 157 21.81 23.48 -29.11
N SER A 158 23.03 22.96 -29.28
CA SER A 158 23.95 23.48 -30.29
C SER A 158 23.32 23.18 -31.64
N SER A 159 22.79 24.20 -32.30
CA SER A 159 22.24 24.11 -33.65
C SER A 159 23.34 23.71 -34.63
N SER A 160 23.44 22.43 -34.98
CA SER A 160 23.88 22.02 -36.31
C SER A 160 22.62 21.62 -37.08
N MET A 161 22.42 22.25 -38.23
CA MET A 161 21.19 22.16 -39.01
C MET A 161 20.82 20.72 -39.34
N ILE A 162 19.68 20.25 -38.82
CA ILE A 162 18.86 19.21 -39.43
C ILE A 162 17.45 19.77 -39.44
N THR A 163 16.91 19.98 -40.64
CA THR A 163 15.74 20.82 -40.91
C THR A 163 14.45 20.18 -40.39
N ASP A 164 13.87 20.82 -39.36
CA ASP A 164 12.61 20.47 -38.71
C ASP A 164 11.38 20.91 -39.52
N THR A 165 10.31 20.12 -39.41
CA THR A 165 8.93 20.65 -39.41
C THR A 165 8.07 19.74 -38.54
N SER A 166 7.69 20.23 -37.36
CA SER A 166 6.75 19.57 -36.45
C SER A 166 5.41 20.30 -36.49
N THR A 167 4.32 19.55 -36.60
CA THR A 167 2.96 20.04 -36.36
C THR A 167 2.55 19.71 -34.94
N VAL A 168 2.33 20.77 -34.16
CA VAL A 168 1.89 20.76 -32.75
C VAL A 168 0.36 20.62 -32.70
N ASN A 169 -0.15 19.64 -31.93
CA ASN A 169 -1.53 19.68 -31.44
C ASN A 169 -1.52 19.98 -29.92
N THR A 170 -2.10 21.11 -29.57
CA THR A 170 -2.18 21.72 -28.25
C THR A 170 -3.22 21.06 -27.34
N GLY A 171 -2.83 20.80 -26.08
CA GLY A 171 -3.76 20.57 -24.97
C GLY A 171 -4.19 21.90 -24.35
N ILE A 172 -5.48 22.05 -24.07
CA ILE A 172 -6.08 23.22 -23.39
C ILE A 172 -6.16 22.91 -21.89
N THR A 173 -5.60 23.79 -21.06
CA THR A 173 -5.80 23.84 -19.61
C THR A 173 -6.76 25.00 -19.30
N THR A 174 -7.85 24.74 -18.60
CA THR A 174 -8.74 25.78 -18.04
C THR A 174 -8.55 25.88 -16.52
N THR A 175 -8.17 27.05 -16.03
CA THR A 175 -8.37 27.49 -14.64
C THR A 175 -9.51 28.51 -14.59
N ILE A 176 -10.39 28.37 -13.60
CA ILE A 176 -11.48 29.31 -13.28
C ILE A 176 -11.17 29.88 -11.88
N ASN A 177 -11.37 31.19 -11.71
CA ASN A 177 -11.21 31.96 -10.48
C ASN A 177 -12.09 31.48 -9.32
#